data_AF-A0A3D1BT10-F1
#
_entry.id   AF-A0A3D1BT10-F1
#
_cell.length_a   1.000
_cell.length_b   1.000
_cell.length_c   1.000
_cell.angle_alpha   90.00
_cell.angle_beta   90.00
_cell.angle_gamma   90.00
#
_symmetry.space_group_name_H-M   'P 1'
#
loop_
_entity.id
_entity.type
_entity.pdbx_description
1 polymer ?
#
loop_
_entity_poly.entity_id
_entity_poly.type
_entity_poly.pdbx_seq_one_letter_code
_entity_poly.pdbx_strand_id
1 'polypeptide(L)'
;CCGSTYDKKDEKFGHGLVFKEVKRMLNGKCILCQAFPVGLVLPDDQKEDPDAFMKIHLSDENFKGEIQERYDTFISEVSQI
;
A
#
# COMPACT_ATOMS: atom_id res chain seq x y z
N CYS A 1 -7.17 4.33 6.52
CA CYS A 1 -7.07 4.49 7.99
C CYS A 1 -5.63 4.66 8.49
N CYS A 2 -4.90 5.64 7.96
CA CYS A 2 -3.68 6.16 8.56
C CYS A 2 -3.81 7.69 8.50
N GLY A 3 -3.47 8.43 9.55
CA GLY A 3 -3.65 9.89 9.61
C GLY A 3 -2.71 10.69 8.70
N SER A 4 -2.13 10.05 7.68
CA SER A 4 -1.16 10.61 6.75
C SER A 4 -1.34 10.01 5.36
N THR A 5 -0.92 10.75 4.34
CA THR A 5 -0.83 10.28 2.96
C THR A 5 0.23 9.17 2.82
N TYR A 6 0.19 8.43 1.70
CA TYR A 6 1.08 7.28 1.50
C TYR A 6 2.55 7.67 1.30
N ASP A 7 2.78 8.81 0.66
CA ASP A 7 4.07 9.49 0.55
C ASP A 7 4.70 9.75 1.93
N LYS A 8 3.89 9.96 2.96
CA LYS A 8 4.31 10.16 4.36
C LYS A 8 4.29 8.89 5.21
N LYS A 9 4.26 7.70 4.58
CA LYS A 9 4.16 6.41 5.28
C LYS A 9 5.26 6.15 6.31
N ASP A 10 6.41 6.80 6.20
CA ASP A 10 7.55 6.62 7.11
C ASP A 10 7.72 7.76 8.13
N GLU A 11 6.84 8.77 8.10
CA GLU A 11 6.82 9.87 9.08
C GLU A 11 6.13 9.47 10.38
N LYS A 12 6.09 10.39 11.37
CA LYS A 12 5.61 10.16 12.75
C LYS A 12 4.27 9.42 12.87
N PHE A 13 3.35 9.60 11.92
CA PHE A 13 2.01 8.97 11.92
C PHE A 13 1.79 7.96 10.79
N GLY A 14 2.85 7.64 10.05
CA GLY A 14 2.80 6.72 8.92
C GLY A 14 2.85 5.25 9.35
N HIS A 15 2.14 4.40 8.61
CA HIS A 15 2.08 2.95 8.88
C HIS A 15 3.42 2.22 8.70
N GLY A 16 4.37 2.80 7.96
CA GLY A 16 5.72 2.24 7.78
C GLY A 16 6.46 2.08 9.11
N LEU A 17 6.16 2.93 10.11
CA LEU A 17 6.70 2.76 11.47
C LEU A 17 6.18 1.48 12.14
N VAL A 18 4.91 1.12 11.91
CA VAL A 18 4.33 -0.14 12.42
C VAL A 18 5.03 -1.33 11.77
N PHE A 19 5.27 -1.29 10.46
CA PHE A 19 5.99 -2.38 9.77
C PHE A 19 7.42 -2.55 10.29
N LYS A 20 8.13 -1.44 10.54
CA LYS A 20 9.46 -1.47 11.17
C LYS A 20 9.43 -2.15 12.53
N GLU A 21 8.44 -1.82 13.36
CA GLU A 21 8.29 -2.41 14.69
C GLU A 21 7.97 -3.90 14.63
N VAL A 22 7.05 -4.32 13.75
CA VAL A 22 6.72 -5.73 13.54
C VAL A 22 7.94 -6.52 13.07
N LYS A 23 8.70 -6.00 12.09
CA LYS A 23 9.94 -6.63 11.62
C LYS A 23 10.98 -6.78 12.75
N ARG A 24 11.12 -5.75 13.60
CA ARG A 24 12.01 -5.76 14.76
C ARG A 24 11.59 -6.83 15.78
N MET A 25 10.30 -6.90 16.13
CA MET A 25 9.77 -7.88 17.09
C MET A 25 9.93 -9.32 16.60
N LEU A 26 9.76 -9.55 15.30
CA LEU A 26 9.78 -10.88 14.70
C LEU A 26 11.18 -11.35 14.29
N ASN A 27 12.21 -10.51 14.43
CA ASN A 27 13.63 -10.83 14.32
C ASN A 27 13.97 -11.80 13.16
N GLY A 28 13.65 -11.38 11.93
CA GLY A 28 13.92 -12.16 10.71
C GLY A 28 12.81 -13.13 10.29
N LYS A 29 11.81 -13.40 11.14
CA LYS A 29 10.62 -14.20 10.73
C LYS A 29 9.65 -13.41 9.84
N CYS A 30 9.67 -12.08 9.95
CA CYS A 30 8.90 -11.19 9.07
C CYS A 30 9.84 -10.55 8.06
N ILE A 31 9.81 -11.08 6.84
CA ILE A 31 10.76 -10.75 5.78
C ILE A 31 10.23 -9.54 4.97
N LEU A 32 8.94 -9.54 4.66
CA LEU A 32 8.29 -8.49 3.85
C LEU A 32 7.02 -7.94 4.53
N CYS A 33 6.82 -6.62 4.41
CA CYS A 33 5.57 -5.93 4.73
C CYS A 33 5.34 -4.91 3.61
N GLN A 34 4.21 -5.03 2.91
CA GLN A 34 3.87 -4.16 1.80
C GLN A 34 2.43 -3.66 1.96
N ALA A 35 2.23 -2.35 1.81
CA ALA A 35 0.91 -1.74 1.76
C ALA A 35 0.54 -1.39 0.31
N PHE A 36 -0.74 -1.57 0.00
CA PHE A 36 -1.36 -1.18 -1.27
C PHE A 36 -2.42 -0.10 -0.98
N PRO A 37 -2.11 1.18 -1.24
CA PRO A 37 -3.05 2.27 -1.00
C PRO A 37 -4.30 2.16 -1.88
N VAL A 38 -5.47 2.39 -1.29
CA VAL A 38 -6.74 2.42 -2.02
C VAL A 38 -6.73 3.48 -3.13
N GLY A 39 -6.01 4.59 -2.94
CA GLY A 39 -5.88 5.62 -3.97
C GLY A 39 -5.20 5.15 -5.28
N LEU A 40 -4.57 3.97 -5.30
CA LEU A 40 -4.01 3.42 -6.54
C LEU A 40 -5.06 2.85 -7.51
N VAL A 41 -6.26 2.54 -7.01
CA VAL A 41 -7.38 2.08 -7.86
C VAL A 41 -8.34 3.21 -8.24
N LEU A 42 -8.06 4.44 -7.77
CA LEU A 42 -8.81 5.63 -8.14
C LEU A 42 -8.28 6.24 -9.44
N PRO A 43 -9.16 6.69 -10.33
CA PRO A 43 -8.82 7.64 -11.37
C PRO A 43 -8.09 8.87 -10.80
N ASP A 44 -7.13 9.42 -11.55
CA ASP A 44 -6.30 10.55 -11.10
C ASP A 44 -7.13 11.78 -10.70
N ASP A 45 -8.22 12.03 -11.42
CA ASP A 45 -9.16 13.13 -11.17
C ASP A 45 -10.02 12.93 -9.91
N GLN A 46 -10.02 11.73 -9.31
CA GLN A 46 -10.80 11.38 -8.13
C GLN A 46 -9.94 11.08 -6.90
N LYS A 47 -8.61 11.18 -7.00
CA LYS A 47 -7.68 10.87 -5.89
C LYS A 47 -7.87 11.77 -4.66
N GLU A 48 -8.37 12.99 -4.84
CA GLU A 48 -8.66 13.94 -3.77
C GLU A 48 -10.12 13.91 -3.31
N ASP A 49 -11.00 13.13 -3.96
CA ASP A 49 -12.41 13.00 -3.59
C ASP A 49 -12.58 11.99 -2.45
N PRO A 50 -12.96 12.43 -1.23
CA PRO A 50 -13.14 11.54 -0.09
C PRO A 50 -14.26 10.51 -0.29
N ASP A 51 -15.33 10.87 -1.00
CA ASP A 51 -16.46 9.97 -1.26
C ASP A 51 -16.09 8.90 -2.28
N ALA A 52 -15.36 9.28 -3.33
CA ALA A 52 -14.82 8.34 -4.30
C ALA A 52 -13.87 7.34 -3.61
N PHE A 53 -12.97 7.84 -2.74
CA PHE A 53 -12.05 7.00 -1.97
C PHE A 53 -12.76 5.98 -1.08
N MET A 54 -13.92 6.34 -0.50
CA MET A 54 -14.68 5.45 0.36
C MET A 54 -15.51 4.42 -0.41
N LYS A 55 -15.89 4.70 -1.65
CA LYS A 55 -16.77 3.84 -2.48
C LYS A 55 -16.00 2.97 -3.48
N ILE A 56 -14.76 3.32 -3.82
CA ILE A 56 -13.96 2.58 -4.79
C ILE A 56 -13.68 1.16 -4.30
N HIS A 57 -13.78 0.20 -5.20
CA HIS A 57 -13.44 -1.19 -4.96
C HIS A 57 -12.49 -1.66 -6.06
N LEU A 58 -11.56 -2.54 -5.71
CA LEU A 58 -10.68 -3.18 -6.70
C LEU A 58 -11.53 -4.02 -7.68
N SER A 59 -11.22 -3.89 -8.96
CA SER A 59 -11.81 -4.67 -10.06
C SER A 59 -10.75 -4.91 -11.15
N ASP A 60 -11.03 -5.83 -12.06
CA ASP A 60 -10.14 -6.09 -13.20
C ASP A 60 -9.94 -4.83 -14.08
N GLU A 61 -10.92 -3.93 -14.10
CA GLU A 61 -10.86 -2.70 -14.89
C GLU A 61 -9.92 -1.64 -14.31
N ASN A 62 -9.75 -1.62 -12.98
CA ASN A 62 -8.92 -0.63 -12.27
C ASN A 62 -7.62 -1.21 -11.69
N PHE A 63 -7.41 -2.52 -11.82
CA PHE A 63 -6.12 -3.15 -11.55
C PHE A 63 -5.15 -2.97 -12.72
N LYS A 64 -4.66 -1.74 -12.91
CA LYS A 64 -3.72 -1.38 -13.97
C LYS A 64 -2.85 -0.20 -13.55
N GLY A 65 -1.68 -0.03 -14.17
CA GLY A 65 -0.74 1.02 -13.81
C GLY A 65 -0.01 0.74 -12.49
N GLU A 66 0.16 1.75 -11.64
CA GLU A 66 1.02 1.67 -10.44
C GLU A 66 0.63 0.51 -9.49
N ILE A 67 -0.67 0.21 -9.34
CA ILE A 67 -1.10 -0.91 -8.48
C ILE A 67 -0.61 -2.26 -9.02
N GLN A 68 -0.64 -2.45 -10.34
CA GLN A 68 -0.21 -3.68 -10.99
C GLN A 68 1.31 -3.82 -10.89
N GLU A 69 2.06 -2.76 -11.19
CA GLU A 69 3.53 -2.75 -11.07
C GLU A 69 4.00 -3.08 -9.63
N ARG A 70 3.33 -2.49 -8.63
CA ARG A 70 3.61 -2.75 -7.22
C ARG A 70 3.27 -4.20 -6.83
N TYR A 71 2.19 -4.76 -7.39
CA TYR A 71 1.81 -6.15 -7.15
C TYR A 71 2.81 -7.13 -7.80
N ASP A 72 3.19 -6.90 -9.06
CA ASP A 72 4.14 -7.75 -9.76
C ASP A 72 5.50 -7.76 -9.04
N THR A 73 5.95 -6.59 -8.58
CA THR A 73 7.14 -6.46 -7.74
C THR A 73 6.99 -7.26 -6.44
N PHE A 74 5.86 -7.12 -5.74
CA PHE A 74 5.60 -7.85 -4.50
C PHE A 74 5.62 -9.37 -4.71
N ILE A 75 4.99 -9.88 -5.76
CA ILE A 75 5.00 -11.32 -6.06
C ILE A 75 6.39 -11.82 -6.42
N SER A 76 7.16 -11.04 -7.18
CA SER A 76 8.55 -11.36 -7.50
C SER A 76 9.39 -11.47 -6.22
N GLU A 77 9.30 -10.51 -5.31
CA GLU A 77 9.99 -10.55 -4.02
C GLU A 77 9.57 -11.76 -3.18
N VAL A 78 8.26 -12.02 -3.06
CA VAL A 78 7.74 -13.17 -2.31
C VAL A 78 8.23 -14.50 -2.89
N SER A 79 8.34 -14.60 -4.22
CA SER A 79 8.81 -15.83 -4.88
C SER A 79 10.30 -16.12 -4.67
N GLN A 80 11.07 -15.13 -4.21
CA GLN A 80 12.51 -15.23 -3.94
C GLN A 80 12.84 -15.48 -2.46
N ILE A 81 11.81 -15.49 -1.59
CA ILE A 81 11.91 -15.77 -0.16
C ILE A 81 11.78 -17.27 0.09
#